data_AF-A0A351EWT9-F1
#
_entry.id   AF-A0A351EWT9-F1
#
_cell.length_a   1.000
_cell.length_b   1.000
_cell.length_c   1.000
_cell.angle_alpha   90.00
_cell.angle_beta   90.00
_cell.angle_gamma   90.00
#
_symmetry.space_group_name_H-M   'P 1'
#
loop_
_entity.id
_entity.type
_entity.pdbx_description
1 polymer ?
#
loop_
_entity_poly.entity_id
_entity_poly.type
_entity_poly.pdbx_seq_one_letter_code
_entity_poly.pdbx_strand_id
1 'polypeptide(L)' 'HAKLDQLRAQTEAGEVGLRVAQTYPAAQASGAHARLEAGGTRGRCVIEFD' A
#
# COMPACT_ATOMS: atom_id res chain seq x y z
N HIS A 1 5.68 -9.63 -17.33
CA HIS A 1 7.01 -9.11 -16.96
C HIS A 1 7.12 -7.65 -17.40
N ALA A 2 7.04 -7.33 -18.71
CA ALA A 2 7.13 -5.94 -19.22
C ALA A 2 6.26 -4.87 -18.51
N LYS A 3 5.01 -5.18 -18.13
CA LYS A 3 4.15 -4.23 -17.41
C LYS A 3 4.65 -3.85 -16.01
N LEU A 4 5.25 -4.81 -15.30
CA LEU A 4 5.81 -4.56 -13.97
C LEU A 4 7.12 -3.78 -14.08
N ASP A 5 7.93 -4.05 -15.12
CA ASP A 5 9.14 -3.28 -15.40
C ASP A 5 8.82 -1.82 -15.73
N GLN A 6 7.77 -1.58 -16.52
CA GLN A 6 7.28 -0.23 -16.79
C GLN A 6 6.82 0.46 -15.50
N LEU A 7 6.03 -0.22 -14.66
CA LEU A 7 5.57 0.34 -13.39
C LEU A 7 6.74 0.70 -12.45
N ARG A 8 7.79 -0.14 -12.40
CA ARG A 8 9.03 0.16 -11.67
C ARG A 8 9.67 1.45 -12.19
N ALA A 9 9.92 1.54 -13.50
CA ALA A 9 10.56 2.71 -14.11
C ALA A 9 9.78 4.01 -13.85
N GLN A 10 8.44 3.96 -13.93
CA GLN A 10 7.58 5.11 -13.64
C GLN A 10 7.60 5.52 -12.16
N THR A 11 7.74 4.55 -11.25
CA THR A 11 7.89 4.82 -9.82
C THR A 11 9.25 5.45 -9.53
N GLU A 12 10.33 4.92 -10.12
CA GLU A 12 11.70 5.46 -10.02
C GLU A 12 11.81 6.87 -10.61
N ALA A 13 11.10 7.14 -11.71
CA ALA A 13 10.99 8.46 -12.33
C ALA A 13 10.06 9.44 -11.59
N GLY A 14 9.37 8.99 -10.53
CA GLY A 14 8.43 9.82 -9.75
C GLY A 14 7.11 10.12 -10.45
N GLU A 15 6.84 9.51 -11.61
CA GLU A 15 5.57 9.64 -12.35
C GLU A 15 4.42 8.93 -11.63
N VAL A 16 4.73 7.88 -10.86
CA VAL A 16 3.77 7.12 -10.05
C VAL A 16 4.20 7.15 -8.59
N GLY A 17 3.37 7.74 -7.73
CA GLY A 17 3.60 7.81 -6.29
C GLY A 17 2.79 6.78 -5.49
N LEU A 18 3.38 6.24 -4.42
CA LEU A 18 2.67 5.43 -3.43
C LEU A 18 1.94 6.34 -2.43
N ARG A 19 0.63 6.13 -2.26
CA ARG A 19 -0.13 6.76 -1.17
C ARG A 19 -0.39 5.73 -0.07
N VAL A 20 0.35 5.83 1.03
CA VAL A 20 0.12 5.04 2.24
C VAL A 20 -0.83 5.80 3.15
N ALA A 21 -1.95 5.16 3.52
CA ALA A 21 -2.91 5.75 4.45
C ALA A 21 -2.58 5.43 5.91
N GLN A 22 -2.04 4.23 6.15
CA GLN A 22 -1.60 3.75 7.46
C GLN A 22 -0.74 2.49 7.28
N THR A 23 0.22 2.30 8.17
CA THR A 23 0.97 1.04 8.29
C THR A 23 0.61 0.30 9.59
N TYR A 24 0.63 -1.03 9.53
CA TYR A 24 0.31 -1.92 10.63
C TYR A 24 1.40 -2.99 10.76
N PRO A 25 1.88 -3.31 11.98
CA PRO A 25 2.68 -4.51 12.15
C PRO A 25 1.84 -5.76 11.83
N ALA A 26 2.47 -6.85 11.40
CA ALA A 26 1.80 -8.11 11.05
C ALA A 26 0.83 -8.61 12.14
N ALA A 27 1.22 -8.47 13.42
CA ALA A 27 0.37 -8.82 14.57
C ALA A 27 -0.96 -8.04 14.66
N GLN A 28 -1.06 -6.90 13.97
CA GLN A 28 -2.23 -6.02 13.95
C GLN A 28 -2.90 -5.95 12.57
N ALA A 29 -2.67 -6.93 11.69
CA ALA A 29 -3.30 -6.96 10.36
C ALA A 29 -4.84 -6.87 10.41
N SER A 30 -5.47 -7.39 11.47
CA SER A 30 -6.91 -7.24 11.72
C SER A 30 -7.38 -5.77 11.75
N GLY A 31 -6.53 -4.86 12.22
CA GLY A 31 -6.81 -3.41 12.23
C GLY A 31 -6.87 -2.80 10.83
N ALA A 32 -6.06 -3.32 9.89
CA ALA A 32 -6.12 -2.90 8.49
C ALA A 32 -7.45 -3.34 7.84
N HIS A 33 -7.90 -4.57 8.13
CA HIS A 33 -9.20 -5.07 7.68
C HIS A 33 -10.35 -4.25 8.26
N ALA A 34 -10.39 -4.04 9.58
CA ALA A 34 -11.43 -3.24 10.22
C ALA A 34 -11.53 -1.82 9.63
N ARG A 35 -10.39 -1.18 9.33
CA ARG A 35 -10.35 0.14 8.68
C ARG A 35 -10.88 0.10 7.25
N LEU A 36 -10.64 -0.97 6.51
CA LEU A 36 -11.18 -1.14 5.16
C LEU A 36 -12.71 -1.35 5.19
N GLU A 37 -13.20 -2.18 6.11
CA GLU A 37 -14.64 -2.44 6.29
C GLU A 37 -15.42 -1.17 6.71
N ALA A 38 -14.79 -0.26 7.45
CA ALA A 38 -15.39 1.00 7.91
C ALA A 38 -15.60 2.06 6.80
N GLY A 39 -15.51 1.68 5.51
CA GLY A 39 -15.66 2.59 4.37
C GLY A 39 -14.37 2.94 3.63
N GLY A 40 -13.29 2.18 3.91
CA GLY A 40 -12.04 2.29 3.19
C GLY A 40 -11.19 3.51 3.55
N THR A 41 -10.06 3.64 2.85
CA THR A 41 -9.12 4.76 3.04
C THR A 41 -8.77 5.41 1.72
N ARG A 42 -8.41 6.69 1.76
CA ARG A 42 -7.68 7.34 0.65
C ARG A 42 -6.21 6.97 0.74
N GLY A 43 -5.85 5.84 0.16
CA GLY A 43 -4.50 5.28 0.17
C GLY A 43 -4.53 3.78 0.45
N ARG A 44 -3.37 3.20 0.70
CA ARG A 44 -3.20 1.76 0.98
C ARG A 44 -2.94 1.56 2.47
N CYS A 45 -3.57 0.56 3.07
CA CYS A 45 -3.13 0.00 4.35
C CYS A 45 -1.96 -0.95 4.06
N VAL A 46 -0.82 -0.73 4.69
CA VAL A 46 0.39 -1.56 4.50
C VAL A 46 0.59 -2.42 5.74
N ILE A 47 0.96 -3.69 5.54
CA ILE A 47 1.37 -4.59 6.62
C ILE A 47 2.89 -4.72 6.59
N GLU A 48 3.55 -4.36 7.68
CA GLU A 48 4.99 -4.52 7.90
C GLU A 48 5.27 -5.87 8.56
N PHE A 49 6.30 -6.56 8.04
CA PHE A 49 6.70 -7.91 8.43
C PHE A 49 8.15 -7.96 8.95
N ASP A 50 8.63 -6.82 9.47
CA ASP A 50 9.97 -6.66 10.05
C ASP A 50 10.38 -7.81 10.99
#